data_AF-A0A9X3S4S7-F1
#
_entry.id   AF-A0A9X3S4S7-F1
#
_cell.length_a   1.000
_cell.length_b   1.000
_cell.length_c   1.000
_cell.angle_alpha   90.00
_cell.angle_beta   90.00
_cell.angle_gamma   90.00
#
_symmetry.space_group_name_H-M   'P 1'
#
loop_
_entity.id
_entity.type
_entity.pdbx_description
1 polymer ?
#
loop_
_entity_poly.entity_id
_entity_poly.type
_entity_poly.pdbx_seq_one_letter_code
_entity_poly.pdbx_strand_id
1 'polypeptide(L)'
;MSSETPSRAERAANLFDLRRIIGGVFTAWGVLLIILGLTDSPEEANKAAGININLYAGIGMLIVGLIFLAWAFARPLGRELREAEDDESAG
;
A
#
# COMPACT_ATOMS: atom_id res chain seq x y z
N MET A 1 -6.10 4.97 36.14
CA MET A 1 -5.57 4.73 34.78
C MET A 1 -6.43 3.64 34.18
N SER A 2 -7.60 4.01 33.65
CA SER A 2 -8.54 3.06 33.06
C SER A 2 -7.94 2.62 31.73
N SER A 3 -7.63 1.33 31.60
CA SER A 3 -7.15 0.76 30.34
C SER A 3 -8.33 0.62 29.38
N GLU A 4 -8.62 1.68 28.61
CA GLU A 4 -9.58 1.61 27.52
C GLU A 4 -9.06 0.61 26.48
N THR A 5 -9.77 -0.51 26.40
CA THR A 5 -9.44 -1.59 25.49
C THR A 5 -9.98 -1.20 24.13
N PRO A 6 -9.17 -1.19 23.05
CA PRO A 6 -9.63 -0.75 21.74
C PRO A 6 -10.85 -1.55 21.30
N SER A 7 -11.86 -0.85 20.81
CA SER A 7 -13.15 -1.39 20.42
C SER A 7 -12.97 -2.42 19.31
N ARG A 8 -13.95 -3.34 19.18
CA ARG A 8 -13.92 -4.35 18.11
C ARG A 8 -13.87 -3.70 16.73
N ALA A 9 -14.50 -2.53 16.56
CA ALA A 9 -14.51 -1.78 15.31
C ALA A 9 -13.13 -1.19 14.99
N GLU A 10 -12.44 -0.59 15.97
CA GLU A 10 -11.07 -0.07 15.78
C GLU A 10 -10.09 -1.18 15.42
N ARG A 11 -10.18 -2.35 16.07
CA ARG A 11 -9.33 -3.51 15.73
C ARG A 11 -9.59 -3.99 14.31
N ALA A 12 -10.86 -4.05 13.89
CA ALA A 12 -11.23 -4.43 12.53
C ALA A 12 -10.73 -3.41 11.50
N ALA A 13 -10.92 -2.11 11.73
CA ALA A 13 -10.46 -1.05 10.84
C ALA A 13 -8.92 -1.08 10.66
N ASN A 14 -8.17 -1.36 11.72
CA ASN A 14 -6.71 -1.49 11.64
C ASN A 14 -6.27 -2.75 10.88
N LEU A 15 -7.07 -3.83 10.96
CA LEU A 15 -6.86 -5.05 10.18
C LEU A 15 -7.20 -4.85 8.69
N PHE A 16 -8.18 -3.97 8.40
CA PHE A 16 -8.66 -3.62 7.07
C PHE A 16 -8.25 -2.20 6.66
N ASP A 17 -7.03 -1.78 6.96
CA ASP A 17 -6.50 -0.51 6.48
C ASP A 17 -6.28 -0.59 4.95
N LEU A 18 -7.10 0.15 4.20
CA LEU A 18 -7.03 0.21 2.74
C LEU A 18 -5.62 0.56 2.23
N ARG A 19 -4.84 1.35 2.99
CA ARG A 19 -3.48 1.72 2.57
C ARG A 19 -2.55 0.51 2.56
N ARG A 20 -2.72 -0.42 3.51
CA ARG A 20 -1.95 -1.67 3.54
C ARG A 20 -2.37 -2.60 2.41
N ILE A 21 -3.67 -2.70 2.14
CA ILE A 21 -4.22 -3.53 1.05
C ILE A 21 -3.72 -3.02 -0.30
N ILE A 22 -3.94 -1.74 -0.60
CA ILE A 22 -3.50 -1.10 -1.84
C ILE A 22 -1.96 -1.20 -1.96
N GLY A 23 -1.24 -0.82 -0.91
CA GLY A 23 0.22 -0.85 -0.90
C GLY A 23 0.78 -2.25 -1.13
N GLY A 24 0.21 -3.28 -0.50
CA GLY A 24 0.62 -4.67 -0.67
C GLY A 24 0.33 -5.19 -2.09
N VAL A 25 -0.86 -4.91 -2.62
CA VAL A 25 -1.25 -5.31 -3.98
C VAL A 25 -0.35 -4.65 -5.03
N PHE A 26 -0.13 -3.33 -4.94
CA PHE A 26 0.77 -2.61 -5.85
C PHE A 26 2.22 -3.10 -5.75
N THR A 27 2.70 -3.38 -4.54
CA THR A 27 4.06 -3.92 -4.35
C THR A 27 4.19 -5.30 -5.00
N ALA A 28 3.24 -6.21 -4.78
CA ALA A 28 3.27 -7.55 -5.36
C ALA A 28 3.21 -7.53 -6.89
N TRP A 29 2.27 -6.77 -7.46
CA TRP A 29 2.16 -6.61 -8.91
C TRP A 29 3.38 -5.89 -9.51
N GLY A 30 3.92 -4.88 -8.82
CA GLY A 30 5.12 -4.18 -9.23
C GLY A 30 6.33 -5.09 -9.32
N VAL A 31 6.56 -5.93 -8.30
CA VAL A 31 7.62 -6.95 -8.32
C VAL A 31 7.44 -7.93 -9.48
N LEU A 32 6.22 -8.41 -9.71
CA LEU A 32 5.94 -9.32 -10.82
C LEU A 32 6.29 -8.68 -12.17
N LEU A 33 5.87 -7.44 -12.41
CA LEU A 33 6.16 -6.75 -13.68
C LEU A 33 7.63 -6.40 -13.85
N ILE A 34 8.36 -6.12 -12.77
CA ILE A 34 9.81 -5.94 -12.82
C ILE A 34 10.48 -7.26 -13.26
N ILE A 35 10.07 -8.39 -12.70
CA ILE A 35 10.59 -9.71 -13.11
C ILE A 35 10.30 -9.94 -14.58
N LEU A 36 9.05 -9.77 -15.01
CA LEU A 36 8.65 -9.93 -16.42
C LEU A 36 9.48 -9.03 -17.34
N GLY A 37 9.57 -7.74 -17.00
CA GLY A 37 10.38 -6.78 -17.77
C GLY A 37 11.87 -7.17 -17.84
N LEU A 38 12.46 -7.69 -16.77
CA LEU A 38 13.86 -8.16 -16.81
C LEU A 38 14.04 -9.44 -17.63
N THR A 39 12.99 -10.25 -17.78
CA THR A 39 13.01 -11.50 -18.56
C THR A 39 12.49 -11.36 -19.99
N ASP A 40 11.97 -10.18 -20.38
CA ASP A 40 11.39 -9.95 -21.70
C ASP A 40 12.43 -10.15 -22.82
N SER A 41 12.00 -10.84 -23.87
CA SER A 41 12.81 -11.04 -25.06
C SER A 41 12.96 -9.73 -25.84
N PRO A 42 14.06 -9.51 -26.60
CA PRO A 42 14.19 -8.34 -27.48
C PRO A 42 13.03 -8.18 -28.48
N GLU A 43 12.43 -9.28 -28.91
CA GLU A 43 11.25 -9.28 -29.79
C GLU A 43 9.99 -8.71 -29.12
N GLU A 44 9.84 -8.87 -27.80
CA GLU A 44 8.72 -8.30 -27.05
C GLU A 44 8.91 -6.81 -26.78
N ALA A 45 10.14 -6.37 -26.49
CA ALA A 45 10.47 -4.95 -26.39
C ALA A 45 10.20 -4.20 -27.72
N ASN A 46 10.43 -4.84 -28.87
CA ASN A 46 10.14 -4.25 -30.18
C ASN A 46 8.64 -4.02 -30.43
N LYS A 47 7.74 -4.80 -29.82
CA LYS A 47 6.28 -4.56 -29.90
C LYS A 47 5.87 -3.24 -29.22
N ALA A 48 6.66 -2.78 -28.26
CA ALA A 48 6.46 -1.54 -27.53
C ALA A 48 7.47 -0.45 -27.95
N ALA A 49 7.78 -0.35 -29.25
CA ALA A 49 8.71 0.66 -29.79
C ALA A 49 10.11 0.65 -29.14
N GLY A 50 10.58 -0.50 -28.66
CA GLY A 50 11.85 -0.66 -27.97
C GLY A 50 11.82 -0.30 -26.48
N ILE A 51 10.65 0.02 -25.92
CA ILE A 51 10.49 0.39 -24.51
C ILE A 51 10.02 -0.82 -23.70
N ASN A 52 10.70 -1.09 -22.60
CA ASN A 52 10.31 -2.14 -21.67
C ASN A 52 9.16 -1.68 -20.74
N ILE A 53 7.93 -1.73 -21.26
CA ILE A 53 6.75 -1.21 -20.55
C ILE A 53 6.50 -1.92 -19.22
N ASN A 54 6.75 -3.23 -19.15
CA ASN A 54 6.61 -4.02 -17.94
C ASN A 54 7.54 -3.50 -16.83
N LEU A 55 8.81 -3.26 -17.17
CA LEU A 55 9.78 -2.74 -16.20
C LEU A 55 9.40 -1.35 -15.68
N TYR A 56 9.06 -0.40 -16.57
CA TYR A 56 8.69 0.96 -16.16
C TYR A 56 7.39 0.99 -15.34
N ALA A 57 6.36 0.25 -15.78
CA ALA A 57 5.11 0.12 -15.04
C ALA A 57 5.33 -0.54 -13.68
N GLY A 58 6.14 -1.60 -13.63
CA GLY A 58 6.50 -2.32 -12.41
C GLY A 58 7.23 -1.44 -11.40
N ILE A 59 8.21 -0.66 -11.85
CA ILE A 59 8.93 0.32 -11.00
C ILE A 59 7.96 1.37 -10.46
N GLY A 60 7.11 1.93 -11.32
CA GLY A 60 6.10 2.92 -10.89
C GLY A 60 5.16 2.36 -9.83
N MET A 61 4.63 1.15 -10.05
CA MET A 61 3.77 0.46 -9.08
C MET A 61 4.50 0.16 -7.77
N LEU A 62 5.76 -0.27 -7.82
CA LEU A 62 6.55 -0.56 -6.64
C LEU A 62 6.76 0.69 -5.79
N ILE A 63 7.11 1.83 -6.40
CA ILE A 63 7.29 3.11 -5.69
C ILE A 63 5.99 3.51 -5.00
N VAL A 64 4.86 3.50 -5.73
CA VAL A 64 3.55 3.85 -5.16
C VAL A 64 3.17 2.91 -4.02
N GLY A 65 3.36 1.60 -4.20
CA GLY A 65 3.08 0.58 -3.19
C GLY A 65 3.87 0.82 -1.90
N LEU A 66 5.17 1.09 -2.02
CA LEU A 66 6.04 1.37 -0.88
C LEU A 66 5.66 2.67 -0.16
N ILE A 67 5.25 3.72 -0.88
CA ILE A 67 4.75 4.96 -0.29
C ILE A 67 3.51 4.69 0.56
N PHE A 68 2.55 3.93 0.03
CA PHE A 68 1.33 3.57 0.76
C PHE A 68 1.61 2.74 2.00
N LEU A 69 2.53 1.77 1.92
CA LEU A 69 2.95 0.96 3.05
C LEU A 69 3.67 1.82 4.11
N ALA A 70 4.63 2.66 3.70
CA ALA A 70 5.33 3.57 4.60
C ALA A 70 4.35 4.51 5.33
N TRP A 71 3.37 5.05 4.61
CA TRP A 71 2.33 5.90 5.21
C TRP A 71 1.45 5.11 6.19
N ALA A 72 1.02 3.90 5.84
CA ALA A 72 0.22 3.04 6.72
C ALA A 72 0.96 2.63 8.00
N PHE A 73 2.29 2.50 7.95
CA PHE A 73 3.11 2.25 9.14
C PHE A 73 3.35 3.51 9.97
N ALA A 74 3.54 4.66 9.32
CA ALA A 74 3.74 5.93 9.99
C ALA A 74 2.47 6.44 10.70
N ARG A 75 1.27 6.18 10.15
CA ARG A 75 -0.01 6.65 10.69
C ARG A 75 -1.05 5.51 10.79
N PRO A 76 -0.98 4.67 11.85
CA PRO A 76 -1.91 3.56 12.00
C PRO A 76 -3.37 4.02 12.18
N LEU A 77 -4.31 3.47 11.41
CA LEU A 77 -5.71 3.92 11.39
C LEU A 77 -6.40 3.84 12.77
N GLY A 78 -6.12 2.80 13.57
CA GLY A 78 -6.69 2.69 14.91
C GLY A 78 -6.14 3.72 15.92
N ARG A 79 -5.10 4.48 15.58
CA ARG A 79 -4.69 5.66 16.37
C ARG A 79 -5.56 6.86 16.01
N GLU A 80 -5.79 7.07 14.72
CA GLU A 80 -6.60 8.19 14.20
C GLU A 80 -8.07 8.08 14.64
N LEU A 81 -8.64 6.86 14.67
CA LEU A 81 -10.01 6.65 15.15
C LEU A 81 -10.17 6.99 16.63
N ARG A 82 -9.22 6.59 17.49
CA ARG A 82 -9.27 6.91 18.92
C ARG A 82 -9.10 8.40 19.19
N GLU A 83 -8.16 9.05 18.48
CA GLU A 83 -7.97 10.51 18.57
C GLU A 83 -9.27 11.26 18.17
N ALA A 84 -10.01 10.78 17.17
CA ALA A 84 -11.29 11.37 16.79
C ALA A 84 -12.42 11.13 17.81
N GLU A 85 -12.48 9.95 18.46
CA GLU A 85 -13.44 9.66 19.54
C GLU A 85 -13.17 10.53 20.78
N ASP A 86 -11.90 10.70 21.15
CA ASP A 86 -11.49 11.54 22.28
C ASP A 86 -11.89 13.01 22.05
N ASP A 87 -11.66 13.55 20.85
CA ASP A 87 -12.03 14.92 20.47
C ASP A 87 -13.56 15.15 20.48
N GLU A 88 -14.38 14.19 20.02
CA GLU A 88 -15.84 14.29 20.10
C GLU A 88 -16.35 14.29 21.56
N SER A 89 -15.73 13.50 22.44
CA SER A 89 -16.15 13.39 23.84
C SER A 89 -15.80 14.61 24.70
N ALA A 90 -14.83 15.41 24.25
CA ALA A 90 -14.33 16.60 24.95
C ALA A 90 -15.05 17.91 24.55
N GLY A 91 -15.87 17.89 23.47
CA GLY A 91 -16.66 19.01 22.97
C GLY A 91 -18.10 19.03 23.52
#